data_AF-A0A957U2P3-F1
#
_entry.id   AF-A0A957U2P3-F1
#
_cell.length_a   1.000
_cell.length_b   1.000
_cell.length_c   1.000
_cell.angle_alpha   90.00
_cell.angle_beta   90.00
_cell.angle_gamma   90.00
#
_symmetry.space_group_name_H-M   'P 1'
#
loop_
_entity.id
_entity.type
_entity.pdbx_description
1 polymer ?
#
loop_
_entity_poly.entity_id
_entity_poly.type
_entity_poly.pdbx_seq_one_letter_code
_entity_poly.pdbx_strand_id
1 'polypeptide(L)'
;MASVEPLPPGLTNIHDLPPKEHAVKIADILLHRIHGPYQGPVFPPGHRQARALDIYPEFNQPGREQMNRLTPGDRLEAIYVEIVTEEGASGLWGPIEEYQAFPIFKTLRPFLLGRDALAT
;
A
#
# COMPACT_ATOMS: atom_id res chain seq x y z
N MET A 1 28.87 -5.27 -7.06
CA MET A 1 28.92 -6.14 -8.26
C MET A 1 28.05 -7.34 -7.96
N ALA A 2 26.85 -7.41 -8.53
CA ALA A 2 25.96 -8.55 -8.32
C ALA A 2 26.43 -9.72 -9.19
N SER A 3 26.83 -10.82 -8.57
CA SER A 3 27.10 -12.08 -9.27
C SER A 3 25.78 -12.65 -9.76
N VAL A 4 25.66 -12.80 -11.07
CA VAL A 4 24.59 -13.59 -11.70
C VAL A 4 25.09 -15.03 -11.70
N GLU A 5 24.47 -15.87 -10.88
CA GLU A 5 24.72 -17.30 -10.90
C GLU A 5 24.08 -17.89 -12.18
N PRO A 6 24.82 -18.66 -12.99
CA PRO A 6 24.28 -19.22 -14.22
C PRO A 6 23.22 -20.28 -13.94
N LEU A 7 22.19 -20.34 -14.79
CA LEU A 7 21.13 -21.36 -14.67
C LEU A 7 21.72 -22.78 -14.72
N PRO A 8 21.23 -23.71 -13.88
CA PRO A 8 21.68 -25.09 -13.90
C PRO A 8 21.38 -25.74 -15.27
N PRO A 9 22.21 -26.71 -15.70
CA PRO A 9 22.09 -27.32 -17.02
C PRO A 9 20.75 -28.06 -17.16
N GLY A 10 19.95 -27.68 -18.17
CA GLY A 10 18.67 -28.34 -18.52
C GLY A 10 17.43 -27.44 -18.47
N LEU A 11 17.54 -26.21 -17.96
CA LEU A 11 16.42 -25.26 -17.87
C LEU A 11 16.55 -24.19 -18.97
N THR A 12 15.56 -24.12 -19.87
CA THR A 12 15.60 -23.21 -21.03
C THR A 12 14.77 -21.95 -20.78
N ASN A 13 13.84 -21.99 -19.82
CA ASN A 13 13.01 -20.87 -19.40
C ASN A 13 12.91 -20.74 -17.88
N ILE A 14 12.66 -19.52 -17.39
CA ILE A 14 12.34 -19.23 -15.97
C ILE A 14 11.11 -20.01 -15.46
N HIS A 15 10.25 -20.48 -16.36
CA HIS A 15 9.07 -21.28 -16.05
C HIS A 15 9.37 -22.77 -15.81
N ASP A 16 10.59 -23.23 -16.14
CA ASP A 16 11.02 -24.61 -15.91
C ASP A 16 11.62 -24.81 -14.52
N LEU A 17 11.69 -23.74 -13.70
CA LEU A 17 12.18 -23.84 -12.32
C LEU A 17 11.31 -24.84 -11.55
N PRO A 18 11.94 -25.77 -10.78
CA PRO A 18 11.17 -26.65 -9.91
C PRO A 18 10.29 -25.81 -8.99
N PRO A 19 9.07 -26.26 -8.66
CA PRO A 19 8.24 -25.58 -7.67
C PRO A 19 9.08 -25.35 -6.42
N LYS A 20 9.12 -24.09 -5.95
CA LYS A 20 9.93 -23.73 -4.77
C LYS A 20 9.61 -24.72 -3.64
N GLU A 21 10.62 -25.47 -3.20
CA GLU A 21 10.48 -26.57 -2.23
C GLU A 21 9.97 -26.11 -0.85
N HIS A 22 9.88 -24.79 -0.64
CA HIS A 22 9.24 -24.16 0.53
C HIS A 22 8.31 -23.03 0.07
N ALA A 23 7.00 -23.28 0.11
CA ALA A 23 6.00 -22.26 -0.13
C ALA A 23 5.90 -21.36 1.11
N VAL A 24 6.31 -20.09 0.98
CA VAL A 24 6.23 -19.10 2.06
C VAL A 24 4.77 -18.84 2.37
N LYS A 25 4.27 -19.29 3.53
CA LYS A 25 2.85 -19.18 3.88
C LYS A 25 2.52 -17.87 4.55
N ILE A 26 1.36 -17.30 4.20
CA ILE A 26 0.78 -16.15 4.91
C ILE A 26 0.27 -16.62 6.27
N ALA A 27 0.89 -16.12 7.33
CA ALA A 27 0.54 -16.39 8.72
C ALA A 27 -0.55 -15.45 9.23
N ASP A 28 -0.48 -14.15 8.89
CA ASP A 28 -1.49 -13.17 9.28
C ASP A 28 -1.58 -11.99 8.31
N ILE A 29 -2.69 -11.27 8.40
CA ILE A 29 -2.93 -9.99 7.73
C ILE A 29 -3.41 -9.00 8.78
N LEU A 30 -2.61 -7.96 9.00
CA LEU A 30 -2.84 -6.93 10.00
C LEU A 30 -3.22 -5.61 9.34
N LEU A 31 -4.05 -4.84 10.02
CA LEU A 31 -4.36 -3.46 9.65
C LEU A 31 -3.82 -2.50 10.71
N HIS A 32 -2.98 -1.57 10.29
CA HIS A 32 -2.39 -0.55 11.14
C HIS A 32 -3.06 0.79 10.88
N ARG A 33 -3.81 1.29 11.87
CA ARG A 33 -4.35 2.65 11.83
C ARG A 33 -3.39 3.57 12.56
N ILE A 34 -2.74 4.46 11.82
CA ILE A 34 -1.81 5.45 12.35
C ILE A 34 -2.54 6.79 12.37
N HIS A 35 -2.47 7.49 13.50
CA HIS A 35 -3.04 8.83 13.63
C HIS A 35 -2.09 9.75 14.40
N GLY A 36 -2.13 11.03 14.08
CA GLY A 36 -1.33 12.02 14.79
C GLY A 36 -1.47 13.42 14.22
N PRO A 37 -0.99 14.44 14.93
CA PRO A 37 -0.93 15.79 14.38
C PRO A 37 0.14 15.85 13.31
N TYR A 38 -0.21 16.43 12.17
CA TYR A 38 0.73 16.78 11.11
C TYR A 38 1.67 17.87 11.62
N GLN A 39 2.98 17.65 11.49
CA GLN A 39 4.02 18.57 11.98
C GLN A 39 4.83 19.20 10.84
N GLY A 40 4.51 18.87 9.60
CA GLY A 40 5.22 19.38 8.42
C GLY A 40 4.76 20.79 8.01
N PRO A 41 5.45 21.39 7.02
CA PRO A 41 5.01 22.67 6.44
C PRO A 41 3.69 22.51 5.69
N VAL A 42 3.04 23.62 5.33
CA VAL A 42 1.79 23.56 4.55
C VAL A 42 1.97 22.68 3.29
N PHE A 43 1.12 21.67 3.14
CA PHE A 43 1.18 20.70 2.05
C PHE A 43 -0.18 20.55 1.34
N PRO A 44 -0.23 20.46 0.00
CA PRO A 44 0.88 20.66 -0.93
C PRO A 44 1.37 22.13 -0.90
N PRO A 45 2.66 22.36 -1.17
CA PRO A 45 3.21 23.71 -1.19
C PRO A 45 2.69 24.51 -2.40
N GLY A 46 2.67 25.83 -2.27
CA GLY A 46 2.32 26.73 -3.38
C GLY A 46 0.81 26.93 -3.56
N HIS A 47 0.39 27.10 -4.81
CA HIS A 47 -1.00 27.34 -5.18
C HIS A 47 -1.81 26.04 -5.23
N ARG A 48 -3.15 26.16 -5.16
CA ARG A 48 -4.01 24.97 -5.27
C ARG A 48 -3.74 24.21 -6.57
N GLN A 49 -3.82 22.88 -6.49
CA GLN A 49 -3.88 22.01 -7.66
C GLN A 49 -5.17 22.26 -8.44
N ALA A 50 -5.07 22.33 -9.78
CA ALA A 50 -6.23 22.39 -10.65
C ALA A 50 -7.07 21.10 -10.53
N ARG A 51 -8.39 21.23 -10.48
CA ARG A 51 -9.35 20.13 -10.30
C ARG A 51 -10.28 20.04 -11.50
N ALA A 52 -10.82 18.85 -11.76
CA ALA A 52 -11.74 18.63 -12.89
C ALA A 52 -12.95 19.58 -12.90
N LEU A 53 -13.45 19.97 -11.72
CA LEU A 53 -14.60 20.86 -11.59
C LEU A 53 -14.26 22.35 -11.76
N ASP A 54 -12.98 22.71 -11.90
CA ASP A 54 -12.56 24.12 -12.00
C ASP A 54 -13.03 24.81 -13.29
N ILE A 55 -13.58 24.04 -14.25
CA ILE A 55 -14.26 24.57 -15.43
C ILE A 55 -15.51 25.37 -15.07
N TYR A 56 -16.17 25.07 -13.95
CA TYR A 56 -17.35 25.82 -13.51
C TYR A 56 -16.95 26.90 -12.48
N PRO A 57 -17.35 28.17 -12.69
CA PRO A 57 -16.95 29.30 -11.83
C PRO A 57 -17.25 29.12 -10.34
N GLU A 58 -18.33 28.42 -10.00
CA GLU A 58 -18.73 28.13 -8.62
C GLU A 58 -17.79 27.16 -7.89
N PHE A 59 -17.00 26.35 -8.61
CA PHE A 59 -15.96 25.49 -8.03
C PHE A 59 -14.58 26.14 -8.08
N ASN A 60 -14.37 27.10 -8.98
CA ASN A 60 -13.12 27.85 -9.16
C ASN A 60 -13.07 29.15 -8.33
N GLN A 61 -13.47 29.10 -7.06
CA GLN A 61 -13.45 30.27 -6.18
C GLN A 61 -12.24 30.27 -5.24
N PRO A 62 -11.61 31.44 -5.00
CA PRO A 62 -10.55 31.58 -4.00
C PRO A 62 -11.08 31.23 -2.59
N GLY A 63 -10.28 30.50 -1.81
CA GLY A 63 -10.64 30.08 -0.44
C GLY A 63 -11.12 28.62 -0.30
N ARG A 64 -11.61 27.97 -1.36
CA ARG A 64 -11.85 26.49 -1.36
C ARG A 64 -10.57 25.64 -1.34
N GLU A 65 -9.43 26.32 -1.40
CA GLU A 65 -8.09 25.76 -1.44
C GLU A 65 -7.68 25.15 -0.09
N GLN A 66 -8.25 25.64 1.01
CA GLN A 66 -7.96 25.18 2.36
C GLN A 66 -8.50 23.79 2.66
N MET A 67 -9.56 23.33 1.98
CA MET A 67 -10.16 22.02 2.25
C MET A 67 -9.21 20.84 2.01
N ASN A 68 -8.15 21.03 1.20
CA ASN A 68 -7.23 19.94 0.86
C ASN A 68 -5.77 20.27 1.22
N ARG A 69 -5.53 21.30 2.05
CA ARG A 69 -4.18 21.59 2.56
C ARG A 69 -4.03 21.03 3.96
N LEU A 70 -2.93 20.33 4.20
CA LEU A 70 -2.44 20.00 5.52
C LEU A 70 -1.64 21.17 6.06
N THR A 71 -1.92 21.57 7.29
CA THR A 71 -1.23 22.61 8.05
C THR A 71 -0.76 22.06 9.40
N PRO A 72 0.29 22.64 10.01
CA PRO A 72 0.78 22.17 11.30
C PRO A 72 -0.35 22.10 12.35
N GLY A 73 -0.51 20.93 12.98
CA GLY A 73 -1.56 20.65 13.95
C GLY A 73 -2.78 19.93 13.37
N ASP A 74 -2.95 19.87 12.05
CA ASP A 74 -4.06 19.13 11.45
C ASP A 74 -3.98 17.64 11.78
N ARG A 75 -5.14 17.01 12.03
CA ARG A 75 -5.21 15.58 12.32
C ARG A 75 -4.97 14.78 11.05
N LEU A 76 -3.90 14.00 11.04
CA LEU A 76 -3.59 13.04 9.99
C LEU A 76 -3.99 11.64 10.45
N GLU A 77 -4.54 10.88 9.52
CA GLU A 77 -4.89 9.48 9.73
C GLU A 77 -4.56 8.69 8.47
N ALA A 78 -4.02 7.49 8.63
CA ALA A 78 -3.71 6.58 7.55
C ALA A 78 -3.91 5.14 8.01
N ILE A 79 -4.34 4.28 7.08
CA ILE A 79 -4.44 2.84 7.31
C ILE A 79 -3.40 2.15 6.43
N TYR A 80 -2.70 1.17 6.98
CA TYR A 80 -1.77 0.32 6.25
C TYR A 80 -2.16 -1.14 6.42
N VAL A 81 -1.88 -1.96 5.41
CA VAL A 81 -2.02 -3.41 5.49
C VAL A 81 -0.64 -4.04 5.58
N GLU A 82 -0.46 -4.93 6.53
CA GLU A 82 0.73 -5.77 6.67
C GLU A 82 0.38 -7.23 6.44
N ILE A 83 1.15 -7.91 5.60
CA ILE A 83 1.07 -9.35 5.39
C ILE A 83 2.27 -9.98 6.09
N VAL A 84 2.02 -10.88 7.03
CA VAL A 84 3.04 -11.57 7.83
C VAL A 84 3.15 -13.01 7.34
N THR A 85 4.37 -13.53 7.20
CA THR A 85 4.62 -14.91 6.80
C THR A 85 5.11 -15.76 7.98
N GLU A 86 4.97 -17.09 7.85
CA GLU A 86 5.44 -18.04 8.88
C GLU A 86 6.97 -18.04 9.04
N GLU A 87 7.70 -17.58 8.03
CA GLU A 87 9.17 -17.47 8.05
C GLU A 87 9.66 -16.17 8.71
N GLY A 88 8.75 -15.35 9.25
CA GLY A 88 9.06 -14.10 9.95
C GLY A 88 9.29 -12.89 9.03
N ALA A 89 9.16 -13.06 7.71
CA ALA A 89 9.13 -11.93 6.78
C ALA A 89 7.76 -11.25 6.79
N SER A 90 7.72 -9.93 6.58
CA SER A 90 6.46 -9.20 6.38
C SER A 90 6.56 -8.16 5.27
N GLY A 91 5.42 -7.84 4.68
CA GLY A 91 5.28 -6.79 3.66
C GLY A 91 4.21 -5.79 4.07
N LEU A 92 4.56 -4.49 4.07
CA LEU A 92 3.67 -3.39 4.42
C LEU A 92 3.26 -2.60 3.16
N TRP A 93 1.97 -2.34 3.00
CA TRP A 93 1.43 -1.54 1.89
C TRP A 93 0.45 -0.48 2.38
N GLY A 94 0.48 0.69 1.76
CA GLY A 94 -0.45 1.79 2.05
C GLY A 94 0.14 3.17 1.75
N PRO A 95 -0.58 4.25 2.10
CA PRO A 95 -1.86 4.23 2.83
C PRO A 95 -3.02 3.67 1.99
N ILE A 96 -4.02 3.09 2.67
CA ILE A 96 -5.27 2.58 2.10
C ILE A 96 -6.47 3.35 2.65
N GLU A 97 -7.57 3.31 1.92
CA GLU A 97 -8.83 3.93 2.34
C GLU A 97 -9.66 3.02 3.26
N GLU A 98 -10.47 3.61 4.13
CA GLU A 98 -11.28 2.86 5.10
C GLU A 98 -12.23 1.85 4.42
N TYR A 99 -12.80 2.21 3.26
CA TYR A 99 -13.66 1.31 2.50
C TYR A 99 -12.91 0.12 1.90
N GLN A 100 -11.58 0.18 1.77
CA GLN A 100 -10.73 -0.94 1.33
C GLN A 100 -10.35 -1.85 2.50
N ALA A 101 -10.21 -1.28 3.70
CA ALA A 101 -9.84 -2.03 4.91
C ALA A 101 -10.86 -3.13 5.26
N PHE A 102 -12.16 -2.82 5.15
CA PHE A 102 -13.23 -3.77 5.45
C PHE A 102 -13.18 -5.05 4.59
N PRO A 103 -13.20 -5.00 3.24
CA PRO A 103 -13.15 -6.20 2.42
C PRO A 103 -11.82 -6.95 2.57
N ILE A 104 -10.69 -6.26 2.76
CA ILE A 104 -9.40 -6.92 3.02
C ILE A 104 -9.49 -7.79 4.27
N PHE A 105 -9.96 -7.22 5.38
CA PHE A 105 -9.93 -7.92 6.65
C PHE A 105 -11.09 -8.92 6.83
N LYS A 106 -12.29 -8.59 6.35
CA LYS A 106 -13.48 -9.44 6.53
C LYS A 106 -13.65 -10.48 5.44
N THR A 107 -13.33 -10.12 4.20
CA THR A 107 -13.59 -11.01 3.07
C THR A 107 -12.32 -11.72 2.66
N LEU A 108 -11.20 -11.01 2.40
CA LEU A 108 -10.01 -11.63 1.81
C LEU A 108 -9.17 -12.40 2.82
N ARG A 109 -9.02 -11.88 4.05
CA ARG A 109 -8.16 -12.49 5.08
C ARG A 109 -8.41 -13.98 5.28
N PRO A 110 -9.65 -14.48 5.48
CA PRO A 110 -9.89 -15.92 5.65
C PRO A 110 -9.45 -16.79 4.46
N PHE A 111 -9.43 -16.26 3.23
CA PHE A 111 -9.00 -17.01 2.05
C PHE A 111 -7.48 -16.99 1.85
N LEU A 112 -6.81 -15.93 2.32
CA LEU A 112 -5.37 -15.71 2.13
C LEU A 112 -4.52 -16.39 3.19
N LEU A 113 -5.03 -16.59 4.41
CA LEU A 113 -4.32 -17.31 5.47
C LEU A 113 -3.91 -18.73 5.01
N GLY A 114 -2.66 -19.10 5.25
CA GLY A 114 -2.08 -20.39 4.84
C GLY A 114 -1.82 -20.55 3.34
N ARG A 115 -2.10 -19.52 2.52
CA ARG A 115 -1.76 -19.52 1.09
C ARG A 115 -0.28 -19.18 0.90
N ASP A 116 0.24 -19.60 -0.24
CA ASP A 116 1.57 -19.20 -0.69
C ASP A 116 1.58 -17.71 -1.01
N ALA A 117 2.47 -16.97 -0.36
CA ALA A 117 2.65 -15.53 -0.51
C ALA A 117 3.17 -15.13 -1.90
N LEU A 118 3.73 -16.08 -2.67
CA LEU A 118 4.27 -15.86 -4.01
C LEU A 118 3.44 -16.53 -5.11
N ALA A 119 2.24 -17.01 -4.79
CA ALA A 119 1.33 -17.57 -5.79
C ALA A 119 1.09 -16.55 -6.92
N THR A 120 1.39 -16.96 -8.16
CA THR A 120 1.24 -16.16 -9.38
C THR A 120 0.10 -16.71 -10.24
#